data_AF-A0A3P6H776-F1
#
_entry.id   AF-A0A3P6H776-F1
#
_cell.length_a   1.000
_cell.length_b   1.000
_cell.length_c   1.000
_cell.angle_alpha   90.00
_cell.angle_beta   90.00
_cell.angle_gamma   90.00
#
_symmetry.space_group_name_H-M   'P 1'
#
loop_
_entity.id
_entity.type
_entity.pdbx_description
1 polymer ?
#
loop_
_entity_poly.entity_id
_entity_poly.type
_entity_poly.pdbx_seq_one_letter_code
_entity_poly.pdbx_strand_id
1 'polypeptide(L)'
;MSKGLLTSQTDPPTSIYKRWFIKNTQEKHFELLIQRQRWLRTNSSLSNGFFRSNTLSESYQYLSNLFLSNGTLVDRMTKTLLKKDGFFRMK
;
A
#
# COMPACT_ATOMS: atom_id res chain seq x y z
N MET A 1 -9.02 75.79 -0.10
CA MET A 1 -8.42 74.83 -1.06
C MET A 1 -6.93 74.71 -0.77
N SER A 2 -6.43 73.50 -0.49
CA SER A 2 -5.03 73.12 -0.72
C SER A 2 -4.98 71.60 -0.84
N LYS A 3 -4.69 71.15 -2.06
CA LYS A 3 -4.56 69.77 -2.50
C LYS A 3 -3.22 69.21 -2.03
N GLY A 4 -3.21 67.89 -1.80
CA GLY A 4 -2.04 67.05 -2.02
C GLY A 4 -1.15 66.85 -0.79
N LEU A 5 -1.22 65.66 -0.22
CA LEU A 5 -0.19 64.63 -0.45
C LEU A 5 -0.65 63.35 0.24
N LEU A 6 -1.34 62.48 -0.51
CA LEU A 6 -1.56 61.09 -0.08
C LEU A 6 -0.20 60.39 -0.11
N THR A 7 0.43 60.24 1.04
CA THR A 7 1.61 59.41 1.20
C THR A 7 1.15 57.95 1.13
N SER A 8 1.38 57.32 -0.02
CA SER A 8 1.31 55.86 -0.18
C SER A 8 2.30 55.24 0.79
N GLN A 9 1.83 54.65 1.90
CA GLN A 9 2.62 53.68 2.64
C GLN A 9 2.90 52.53 1.68
N THR A 10 4.10 52.48 1.14
CA THR A 10 4.59 51.32 0.41
C THR A 10 4.73 50.19 1.42
N ASP A 11 3.81 49.22 1.35
CA ASP A 11 3.90 47.99 2.12
C ASP A 11 5.27 47.32 1.92
N PRO A 12 5.88 46.72 2.96
CA PRO A 12 7.13 45.99 2.83
C PRO A 12 6.99 44.90 1.76
N PRO A 13 8.07 44.54 1.04
CA PRO A 13 7.98 43.71 -0.17
C PRO A 13 7.50 42.31 0.20
N THR A 14 6.18 42.12 0.19
CA THR A 14 5.50 40.89 0.60
C THR A 14 5.91 39.72 -0.30
N SER A 15 6.37 40.04 -1.51
CA SER A 15 6.95 39.09 -2.47
C SER A 15 8.24 38.43 -1.95
N ILE A 16 9.11 39.16 -1.23
CA ILE A 16 10.36 38.62 -0.70
C ILE A 16 10.07 37.63 0.43
N TYR A 17 9.16 37.99 1.34
CA TYR A 17 8.74 37.10 2.43
C TYR A 17 8.06 35.83 1.87
N LYS A 18 7.15 35.98 0.90
CA LYS A 18 6.52 34.83 0.22
C LYS A 18 7.55 33.94 -0.47
N ARG A 19 8.55 34.51 -1.16
CA ARG A 19 9.59 33.75 -1.85
C ARG A 19 10.51 33.00 -0.88
N TRP A 20 10.87 33.62 0.24
CA TRP A 20 11.65 32.98 1.29
C TRP A 20 10.87 31.86 1.98
N PHE A 21 9.58 32.08 2.27
CA PHE A 21 8.71 31.07 2.85
C PHE A 21 8.54 29.85 1.94
N ILE A 22 8.27 30.07 0.64
CA ILE A 22 8.14 28.99 -0.35
C ILE A 22 9.45 28.18 -0.42
N LYS A 23 10.62 28.84 -0.43
CA LYS A 23 11.92 28.17 -0.45
C LYS A 23 12.16 27.33 0.82
N ASN A 24 11.90 27.91 1.99
CA ASN A 24 12.09 27.25 3.28
C ASN A 24 11.14 26.04 3.47
N THR A 25 9.90 26.15 2.98
CA THR A 25 8.93 25.05 3.01
C THR A 25 9.31 23.94 2.03
N GLN A 26 9.75 24.27 0.81
CA GLN A 26 10.25 23.29 -0.15
C GLN A 26 11.44 22.51 0.40
N GLU A 27 12.44 23.18 0.95
CA GLU A 27 13.64 22.54 1.53
C GLU A 27 13.27 21.57 2.67
N LYS A 28 12.40 21.98 3.60
CA LYS A 28 11.91 21.11 4.69
C LYS A 28 11.10 19.90 4.18
N HIS A 29 10.30 20.08 3.13
CA HIS A 29 9.58 18.96 2.51
C HIS A 29 10.55 17.94 1.91
N PHE A 30 11.60 18.39 1.22
CA PHE A 30 12.61 17.48 0.67
C PHE A 30 13.40 16.77 1.77
N GLU A 31 13.77 17.45 2.86
CA GLU A 31 14.41 16.81 4.01
C GLU A 31 13.53 15.73 4.63
N LEU A 32 12.23 15.99 4.82
CA LEU A 32 11.27 15.02 5.33
C LEU A 32 11.08 13.82 4.37
N LEU A 33 11.04 14.06 3.07
CA LEU A 33 10.94 13.01 2.05
C LEU A 33 12.19 12.12 2.05
N ILE A 34 13.38 12.72 2.13
CA ILE A 34 14.65 11.99 2.22
C ILE A 34 14.73 11.19 3.53
N GLN A 35 14.29 11.76 4.65
CA GLN A 35 14.24 11.07 5.94
C GLN A 35 13.26 9.89 5.91
N ARG A 36 12.08 10.04 5.28
CA ARG A 36 11.14 8.94 5.07
C ARG A 36 11.72 7.83 4.19
N GLN A 37 12.38 8.19 3.10
CA GLN A 37 12.98 7.20 2.20
C GLN A 37 14.15 6.47 2.89
N ARG A 38 14.97 7.19 3.68
CA ARG A 38 16.00 6.60 4.54
C ARG A 38 15.40 5.66 5.58
N TRP A 39 14.33 6.09 6.27
CA TRP A 39 13.63 5.27 7.26
C TRP A 39 13.07 3.99 6.64
N LEU A 40 12.41 4.07 5.48
CA LEU A 40 11.91 2.88 4.78
C LEU A 40 13.05 1.94 4.35
N ARG A 41 14.17 2.47 3.86
CA ARG A 41 15.35 1.68 3.46
C ARG A 41 16.06 1.01 4.63
N THR A 42 16.04 1.61 5.83
CA THR A 42 16.59 1.00 7.04
C THR A 42 15.61 0.08 7.76
N ASN A 43 14.30 0.24 7.56
CA ASN A 43 13.26 -0.67 8.10
C ASN A 43 12.89 -1.82 7.15
N SER A 44 13.33 -1.79 5.89
CA SER A 44 13.16 -2.92 4.97
C SER A 44 13.97 -4.16 5.38
N SER A 45 14.88 -4.04 6.35
CA SER A 45 15.52 -5.18 7.02
C SER A 45 14.67 -5.76 8.16
N LEU A 46 13.64 -5.03 8.63
CA LEU A 46 12.75 -5.45 9.71
C LEU A 46 11.51 -6.23 9.21
N SER A 47 11.36 -6.43 7.89
CA SER A 47 10.24 -7.19 7.33
C SER A 47 10.44 -8.71 7.34
N ASN A 48 11.55 -9.23 7.88
CA ASN A 48 11.72 -10.68 8.08
C ASN A 48 10.77 -11.27 9.14
N GLY A 49 9.97 -10.44 9.83
CA GLY A 49 9.03 -10.87 10.86
C GLY A 49 7.57 -10.48 10.61
N PHE A 50 7.19 -9.97 9.42
CA PHE A 50 5.83 -9.45 9.20
C PHE A 50 4.75 -10.54 9.01
N PHE A 51 5.11 -11.82 8.90
CA PHE A 51 4.13 -12.90 8.79
C PHE A 51 4.50 -14.11 9.63
N ARG A 52 4.57 -13.93 10.95
CA ARG A 52 4.46 -15.06 11.88
C ARG A 52 2.99 -15.34 12.26
N SER A 53 2.10 -15.22 11.28
CA SER A 53 0.72 -15.73 11.30
C SER A 53 0.68 -17.00 10.43
N ASN A 54 1.52 -17.96 10.79
CA ASN A 54 1.70 -19.19 10.04
C ASN A 54 0.50 -20.14 10.08
N THR A 55 -0.47 -19.96 10.98
CA THR A 55 -1.52 -20.97 11.19
C THR A 55 -2.38 -21.21 9.95
N LEU A 56 -2.80 -20.15 9.24
CA LEU A 56 -3.60 -20.32 8.00
C LEU A 56 -2.75 -20.85 6.85
N SER A 57 -1.53 -20.31 6.68
CA SER A 57 -0.62 -20.76 5.62
C SER A 57 -0.22 -22.22 5.80
N GLU A 58 0.12 -22.64 7.01
CA GLU A 58 0.46 -24.03 7.35
C GLU A 58 -0.75 -24.94 7.21
N SER A 59 -1.95 -24.50 7.63
CA SER A 59 -3.17 -25.28 7.43
C SER A 59 -3.50 -25.47 5.94
N TYR A 60 -3.30 -24.44 5.12
CA TYR A 60 -3.50 -24.50 3.68
C TYR A 60 -2.47 -25.41 3.03
N GLN A 61 -1.20 -25.31 3.43
CA GLN A 61 -0.12 -26.16 2.93
C GLN A 61 -0.34 -27.63 3.29
N TYR A 62 -0.80 -27.93 4.51
CA TYR A 62 -1.15 -29.27 4.95
C TYR A 62 -2.30 -29.85 4.12
N LEU A 63 -3.40 -29.11 3.96
CA LEU A 63 -4.54 -29.54 3.16
C LEU A 63 -4.16 -29.73 1.69
N SER A 64 -3.36 -28.82 1.11
CA SER A 64 -2.86 -28.95 -0.26
C SER A 64 -2.07 -30.24 -0.45
N ASN A 65 -1.15 -30.55 0.46
CA ASN A 65 -0.36 -31.79 0.42
C ASN A 65 -1.23 -33.05 0.60
N LEU A 66 -2.28 -32.96 1.44
CA LEU A 66 -3.24 -34.05 1.62
C LEU A 66 -4.01 -34.35 0.33
N PHE A 67 -4.47 -33.33 -0.40
CA PHE A 67 -5.15 -33.54 -1.69
C PHE A 67 -4.19 -34.00 -2.79
N LEU A 68 -2.98 -33.46 -2.85
CA LEU A 68 -1.96 -33.85 -3.82
C LEU A 68 -1.52 -35.31 -3.65
N SER A 69 -1.28 -35.75 -2.40
CA SER A 69 -0.92 -37.14 -2.11
C SER A 69 -2.06 -38.13 -2.36
N ASN A 70 -3.31 -37.67 -2.36
CA ASN A 70 -4.51 -38.48 -2.59
C ASN A 70 -5.16 -38.24 -3.96
N GLY A 71 -4.41 -37.74 -4.95
CA GLY A 71 -4.94 -37.37 -6.27
C GLY A 71 -5.78 -38.46 -6.96
N THR A 72 -5.38 -39.73 -6.86
CA THR A 72 -6.14 -40.87 -7.42
C THR A 72 -7.49 -41.08 -6.74
N LEU A 73 -7.59 -40.83 -5.42
CA LEU A 73 -8.85 -40.91 -4.68
C LEU A 73 -9.78 -39.75 -5.05
N VAL A 74 -9.22 -38.54 -5.16
CA VAL A 74 -9.95 -37.34 -5.59
C VAL A 74 -10.49 -37.51 -7.01
N ASP A 75 -9.69 -38.06 -7.93
CA ASP A 75 -10.12 -38.38 -9.31
C ASP A 75 -11.27 -39.40 -9.32
N ARG A 76 -11.20 -40.46 -8.50
CA ARG A 76 -12.30 -41.44 -8.36
C ARG A 76 -13.57 -40.81 -7.80
N MET A 77 -13.46 -39.96 -6.77
CA MET A 77 -14.60 -39.22 -6.21
C MET A 77 -15.23 -38.30 -7.25
N THR A 78 -14.41 -37.58 -8.03
CA THR A 78 -14.86 -36.67 -9.08
C THR A 78 -15.56 -37.42 -10.20
N LYS A 79 -15.01 -38.55 -10.65
CA LYS A 79 -15.66 -39.44 -11.63
C LYS A 79 -16.98 -40.02 -11.13
N THR A 80 -17.07 -40.36 -9.84
CA THR A 80 -18.30 -40.88 -9.24
C THR A 80 -19.35 -39.79 -9.09
N LEU A 81 -18.94 -38.58 -8.68
CA LEU A 81 -19.80 -37.41 -8.57
C LEU A 81 -20.33 -36.99 -9.93
N LEU A 82 -19.48 -36.87 -10.96
CA LEU A 82 -19.89 -36.55 -12.33
C LEU A 82 -20.82 -37.61 -12.94
N LYS A 83 -20.64 -38.89 -12.59
CA LYS A 83 -21.59 -39.96 -12.98
C LYS A 83 -22.94 -39.81 -12.29
N LYS A 84 -22.96 -39.33 -11.05
CA LYS A 84 -24.18 -39.10 -10.26
C LYS A 84 -24.88 -37.78 -10.63
N ASP A 85 -24.13 -36.76 -11.02
CA ASP A 85 -24.68 -35.47 -11.49
C ASP A 85 -25.05 -35.51 -12.98
N GLY A 86 -24.42 -36.38 -13.77
CA GLY A 86 -24.91 -36.72 -15.12
C GLY A 86 -26.33 -37.31 -15.09
N PHE A 87 -26.72 -37.97 -13.99
CA PHE A 87 -28.08 -38.44 -13.74
C PHE A 87 -29.08 -37.29 -13.54
N PHE A 88 -28.63 -36.12 -13.07
CA PHE A 88 -29.49 -34.93 -12.92
C PHE A 88 -29.72 -34.18 -14.24
N ARG A 89 -28.93 -34.48 -15.28
CA ARG A 89 -29.00 -33.82 -16.59
C ARG A 89 -29.87 -34.55 -17.63
N MET A 90 -30.45 -35.70 -17.28
CA MET A 90 -31.35 -36.49 -18.14
C MET A 90 -32.72 -36.73 -17.50
N LYS A 91 -33.23 -35.76 -16.73
CA LYS A 91 -34.61 -35.77 -16.25
C LYS A 91 -35.25 -34.40 -16.45
#